data_AF-A0A4Q2YBG2-F1
#
_entry.id   AF-A0A4Q2YBG2-F1
#
_cell.length_a   1.000
_cell.length_b   1.000
_cell.length_c   1.000
_cell.angle_alpha   90.00
_cell.angle_beta   90.00
_cell.angle_gamma   90.00
#
_symmetry.space_group_name_H-M   'P 1'
#
loop_
_entity.id
_entity.type
_entity.pdbx_description
1 polymer ?
#
loop_
_entity_poly.entity_id
_entity_poly.type
_entity_poly.pdbx_seq_one_letter_code
_entity_poly.pdbx_strand_id
1 'polypeptide(L)'
;SGAFRGIVDGWFYALEEDVISSGKIDANDEQALIKATGELMERRLDVISIKTPSFSAALRAYRECLANGESAMAEGLIAWLSGQPNVAAAVKKRANIKGDVDHFTALSFLQGLLAVLKDSGHPGLVLVLDEVETLQRVRSDAREKGLNALRQLIDELDAGVFPGLYLVITGTPTFFDGPQGLKKSPPLAQRLHTDFETDSRFDNARAPQIRLNAFNHEMLLEVGRKVRDIYADGSKDSGRMLQLADDALIQSLARGVAGSLGSKTGIAPRIFLKKLVADLLDRIEDHPSFNPLTDYRLTIREEELSLEERNLMAASSVDDITLKL
;
A
#
# COMPACT_ATOMS: atom_id res chain seq x y z
N SER A 1 -10.37 3.66 12.44
CA SER A 1 -11.44 3.19 11.53
C SER A 1 -12.38 4.31 11.06
N GLY A 2 -12.02 5.60 11.15
CA GLY A 2 -12.94 6.70 10.81
C GLY A 2 -13.10 7.04 9.32
N ALA A 3 -12.11 6.72 8.47
CA ALA A 3 -12.10 7.14 7.07
C ALA A 3 -13.26 6.53 6.25
N PHE A 4 -13.51 5.22 6.40
CA PHE A 4 -14.60 4.55 5.67
C PHE A 4 -15.98 5.08 6.09
N ARG A 5 -16.20 5.31 7.39
CA ARG A 5 -17.42 5.97 7.88
C ARG A 5 -17.59 7.35 7.24
N GLY A 6 -16.53 8.17 7.26
CA GLY A 6 -16.56 9.51 6.66
C GLY A 6 -16.91 9.49 5.17
N ILE A 7 -16.42 8.50 4.41
CA ILE A 7 -16.78 8.30 3.00
C ILE A 7 -18.27 7.96 2.85
N VAL A 8 -18.77 7.01 3.64
CA VAL A 8 -20.19 6.59 3.57
C VAL A 8 -21.12 7.73 3.98
N ASP A 9 -20.80 8.43 5.07
CA ASP A 9 -21.59 9.57 5.55
C ASP A 9 -21.56 10.73 4.54
N GLY A 10 -20.39 11.03 3.98
CA GLY A 10 -20.24 12.03 2.92
C GLY A 10 -21.01 11.68 1.65
N TRP A 11 -21.05 10.39 1.28
CA TRP A 11 -21.84 9.91 0.16
C TRP A 11 -23.34 10.11 0.41
N PHE A 12 -23.85 9.73 1.58
CA PHE A 12 -25.26 9.95 1.93
C PHE A 12 -25.64 11.43 1.91
N TYR A 13 -24.74 12.31 2.37
CA TYR A 13 -24.93 13.75 2.29
C TYR A 13 -25.05 14.22 0.83
N ALA A 14 -24.17 13.74 -0.07
CA ALA A 14 -24.26 14.06 -1.50
C ALA A 14 -25.56 13.55 -2.14
N LEU A 15 -26.02 12.34 -1.76
CA LEU A 15 -27.31 11.82 -2.23
C LEU A 15 -28.50 12.66 -1.74
N GLU A 16 -28.45 13.17 -0.51
CA GLU A 16 -29.49 14.07 0.02
C GLU A 16 -29.52 15.40 -0.72
N GLU A 17 -28.36 15.99 -1.02
CA GLU A 17 -28.27 17.20 -1.84
C GLU A 17 -28.83 16.97 -3.26
N ASP A 18 -28.55 15.82 -3.88
CA ASP A 18 -29.14 15.41 -5.17
C ASP A 18 -30.68 15.33 -5.09
N VAL A 19 -31.22 14.76 -4.01
CA VAL A 19 -32.67 14.66 -3.81
C VAL A 19 -33.30 16.03 -3.60
N ILE A 20 -32.72 16.88 -2.75
CA ILE A 20 -33.22 18.24 -2.47
C ILE A 20 -33.15 19.11 -3.74
N SER A 21 -32.04 19.06 -4.47
CA SER A 21 -31.85 19.82 -5.71
C SER A 21 -32.81 19.41 -6.84
N SER A 22 -33.35 18.19 -6.79
CA SER A 22 -34.40 17.75 -7.72
C SER A 22 -35.72 18.51 -7.56
N GLY A 23 -35.92 19.21 -6.43
CA GLY A 23 -37.11 20.02 -6.14
C GLY A 23 -38.40 19.23 -5.92
N LYS A 24 -38.32 17.89 -5.85
CA LYS A 24 -39.48 17.00 -5.72
C LYS A 24 -39.89 16.71 -4.28
N ILE A 25 -39.01 16.97 -3.33
CA ILE A 25 -39.17 16.66 -1.90
C ILE A 25 -38.90 17.94 -1.10
N ASP A 26 -39.73 18.20 -0.09
CA ASP A 26 -39.49 19.28 0.88
C ASP A 26 -38.32 18.88 1.78
N ALA A 27 -37.30 19.74 1.89
CA ALA A 27 -36.14 19.50 2.74
C ALA A 27 -36.49 19.40 4.24
N ASN A 28 -37.65 19.92 4.65
CA ASN A 28 -38.12 19.83 6.03
C ASN A 28 -38.91 18.53 6.32
N ASP A 29 -39.26 17.75 5.30
CA ASP A 29 -39.88 16.43 5.48
C ASP A 29 -38.80 15.35 5.56
N GLU A 30 -38.29 15.15 6.78
CA GLU A 30 -37.20 14.22 7.07
C GLU A 30 -37.53 12.78 6.63
N GLN A 31 -38.78 12.33 6.80
CA GLN A 31 -39.18 10.98 6.40
C GLN A 31 -39.22 10.82 4.87
N ALA A 32 -39.76 11.81 4.16
CA ALA A 32 -39.76 11.80 2.70
C ALA A 32 -38.33 11.87 2.14
N LEU A 33 -37.47 12.68 2.76
CA LEU A 33 -36.07 12.83 2.36
C LEU A 33 -35.28 11.53 2.57
N ILE A 34 -35.40 10.88 3.72
CA ILE A 34 -34.74 9.58 3.99
C ILE A 34 -35.20 8.53 2.97
N LYS A 35 -36.50 8.45 2.71
CA LYS A 35 -37.05 7.49 1.75
C LYS A 35 -36.54 7.75 0.33
N ALA A 36 -36.60 9.00 -0.14
CA ALA A 36 -36.15 9.37 -1.47
C ALA A 36 -34.64 9.17 -1.66
N THR A 37 -33.84 9.46 -0.62
CA THR A 37 -32.39 9.19 -0.59
C THR A 37 -32.12 7.69 -0.65
N GLY A 38 -32.88 6.87 0.07
CA GLY A 38 -32.80 5.42 -0.01
C GLY A 38 -33.14 4.87 -1.40
N GLU A 39 -34.16 5.42 -2.06
CA GLU A 39 -34.50 5.07 -3.45
C GLU A 39 -33.40 5.48 -4.43
N LEU A 40 -32.78 6.64 -4.24
CA LEU A 40 -31.65 7.10 -5.05
C LEU A 40 -30.42 6.22 -4.84
N MET A 41 -30.09 5.90 -3.59
CA MET A 41 -29.00 4.99 -3.21
C MET A 41 -29.14 3.64 -3.92
N GLU A 42 -30.33 3.04 -3.92
CA GLU A 42 -30.57 1.78 -4.64
C GLU A 42 -30.32 1.93 -6.13
N ARG A 43 -30.84 2.98 -6.78
CA ARG A 43 -30.58 3.23 -8.21
C ARG A 43 -29.11 3.39 -8.54
N ARG A 44 -28.35 4.10 -7.68
CA ARG A 44 -26.89 4.27 -7.85
C ARG A 44 -26.16 2.94 -7.71
N LEU A 45 -26.66 2.05 -6.86
CA LEU A 45 -26.10 0.73 -6.62
C LEU A 45 -26.74 -0.37 -7.49
N ASP A 46 -27.67 -0.10 -8.40
CA ASP A 46 -28.44 -1.13 -9.13
C ASP A 46 -27.56 -2.23 -9.75
N VAL A 47 -26.44 -1.84 -10.38
CA VAL A 47 -25.48 -2.77 -10.99
C VAL A 47 -24.81 -3.69 -9.96
N ILE A 48 -24.61 -3.20 -8.74
CA ILE A 48 -23.97 -3.90 -7.61
C ILE A 48 -25.01 -4.69 -6.82
N SER A 49 -26.21 -4.15 -6.59
CA SER A 49 -27.31 -4.76 -5.84
C SER A 49 -27.73 -6.11 -6.44
N ILE A 50 -27.60 -6.29 -7.76
CA ILE A 50 -27.85 -7.60 -8.43
C ILE A 50 -26.84 -8.66 -7.98
N LYS A 51 -25.56 -8.29 -7.83
CA LYS A 51 -24.48 -9.21 -7.46
C LYS A 51 -24.31 -9.33 -5.95
N THR A 52 -24.62 -8.30 -5.18
CA THR A 52 -24.44 -8.28 -3.71
C THR A 52 -25.52 -7.44 -3.03
N PRO A 53 -26.72 -8.04 -2.84
CA PRO A 53 -27.83 -7.38 -2.15
C PRO A 53 -27.52 -6.98 -0.71
N SER A 54 -26.60 -7.71 -0.06
CA SER A 54 -26.26 -7.49 1.36
C SER A 54 -25.52 -6.18 1.61
N PHE A 55 -24.77 -5.66 0.63
CA PHE A 55 -24.07 -4.39 0.74
C PHE A 55 -25.07 -3.21 0.79
N SER A 56 -25.98 -3.16 -0.17
CA SER A 56 -27.05 -2.14 -0.22
C SER A 56 -27.99 -2.24 0.97
N ALA A 57 -28.34 -3.47 1.40
CA ALA A 57 -29.17 -3.69 2.59
C ALA A 57 -28.49 -3.17 3.87
N ALA A 58 -27.18 -3.36 4.02
CA ALA A 58 -26.42 -2.86 5.16
C ALA A 58 -26.35 -1.32 5.17
N LEU A 59 -26.12 -0.68 4.01
CA LEU A 59 -26.11 0.77 3.87
C LEU A 59 -27.46 1.40 4.19
N ARG A 60 -28.55 0.79 3.72
CA ARG A 60 -29.92 1.23 4.03
C ARG A 60 -30.20 1.14 5.53
N ALA A 61 -29.93 -0.01 6.14
CA ALA A 61 -30.12 -0.21 7.57
C ALA A 61 -29.25 0.73 8.39
N TYR A 62 -28.03 1.02 7.92
CA TYR A 62 -27.13 1.98 8.56
C TYR A 62 -27.75 3.38 8.60
N ARG A 63 -28.29 3.86 7.47
CA ARG A 63 -28.96 5.17 7.40
C ARG A 63 -30.20 5.24 8.29
N GLU A 64 -31.03 4.19 8.29
CA GLU A 64 -32.19 4.09 9.19
C GLU A 64 -31.78 4.13 10.66
N CYS A 65 -30.74 3.40 11.04
CA CYS A 65 -30.24 3.41 12.42
C CYS A 65 -29.70 4.80 12.82
N LEU A 66 -29.04 5.52 11.91
CA LEU A 66 -28.63 6.91 12.19
C LEU A 66 -29.83 7.83 12.41
N ALA A 67 -30.85 7.78 11.56
CA ALA A 67 -32.05 8.60 11.69
C ALA A 67 -32.83 8.32 12.99
N ASN A 68 -32.86 7.06 13.42
CA ASN A 68 -33.53 6.66 14.67
C ASN A 68 -32.68 6.88 15.94
N GLY A 69 -31.44 7.37 15.82
CA GLY A 69 -30.52 7.50 16.95
C GLY A 69 -30.01 6.16 17.51
N GLU A 70 -30.11 5.07 16.74
CA GLU A 70 -29.63 3.73 17.10
C GLU A 70 -28.11 3.60 16.87
N SER A 71 -27.30 4.45 17.52
CA SER A 71 -25.87 4.57 17.25
C SER A 71 -25.12 3.24 17.30
N ALA A 72 -25.35 2.41 18.32
CA ALA A 72 -24.68 1.11 18.47
C ALA A 72 -24.95 0.15 17.31
N MET A 73 -26.17 0.15 16.74
CA MET A 73 -26.49 -0.67 15.57
C MET A 73 -25.82 -0.11 14.32
N ALA A 74 -25.83 1.22 14.15
CA ALA A 74 -25.16 1.89 13.04
C ALA A 74 -23.64 1.59 13.04
N GLU A 75 -23.00 1.61 14.22
CA GLU A 75 -21.59 1.26 14.36
C GLU A 75 -21.31 -0.18 13.95
N GLY A 76 -22.16 -1.11 14.37
CA GLY A 76 -22.06 -2.51 13.99
C GLY A 76 -22.21 -2.73 12.48
N LEU A 77 -23.14 -2.01 11.83
CA LEU A 77 -23.37 -2.12 10.39
C LEU A 77 -22.19 -1.58 9.58
N ILE A 78 -21.61 -0.45 9.99
CA ILE A 78 -20.38 0.06 9.40
C ILE A 78 -19.20 -0.87 9.63
N ALA A 79 -19.09 -1.46 10.82
CA ALA A 79 -18.07 -2.46 11.10
C ALA A 79 -18.19 -3.67 10.15
N TRP A 80 -19.41 -4.15 9.90
CA TRP A 80 -19.65 -5.23 8.95
C TRP A 80 -19.34 -4.82 7.50
N LEU A 81 -19.77 -3.64 7.06
CA LEU A 81 -19.44 -3.09 5.75
C LEU A 81 -17.92 -2.93 5.54
N SER A 82 -17.20 -2.64 6.62
CA SER A 82 -15.73 -2.56 6.64
C SER A 82 -15.04 -3.93 6.66
N GLY A 83 -15.79 -5.04 6.62
CA GLY A 83 -15.26 -6.40 6.61
C GLY A 83 -14.77 -6.90 7.97
N GLN A 84 -15.24 -6.34 9.09
CA GLN A 84 -14.85 -6.86 10.41
C GLN A 84 -15.38 -8.29 10.62
N PRO A 85 -14.54 -9.25 11.06
CA PRO A 85 -14.92 -10.66 11.13
C PRO A 85 -15.90 -10.99 12.27
N ASN A 86 -15.95 -10.15 13.31
CA ASN A 86 -16.68 -10.44 14.55
C ASN A 86 -17.79 -9.41 14.79
N VAL A 87 -18.81 -9.42 13.94
CA VAL A 87 -19.99 -8.56 14.11
C VAL A 87 -21.14 -9.33 14.76
N ALA A 88 -21.80 -8.70 15.74
CA ALA A 88 -22.90 -9.30 16.49
C ALA A 88 -24.05 -9.76 15.57
N ALA A 89 -24.64 -10.92 15.88
CA ALA A 89 -25.74 -11.48 15.09
C ALA A 89 -26.98 -10.55 15.02
N ALA A 90 -27.23 -9.77 16.08
CA ALA A 90 -28.31 -8.79 16.12
C ALA A 90 -28.15 -7.69 15.06
N VAL A 91 -26.92 -7.23 14.83
CA VAL A 91 -26.58 -6.24 13.80
C VAL A 91 -26.85 -6.81 12.42
N LYS A 92 -26.35 -8.02 12.14
CA LYS A 92 -26.61 -8.70 10.85
C LYS A 92 -28.10 -8.92 10.61
N LYS A 93 -28.84 -9.30 11.66
CA LYS A 93 -30.30 -9.47 11.60
C LYS A 93 -31.05 -8.15 11.31
N ARG A 94 -30.59 -7.01 11.86
CA ARG A 94 -31.18 -5.68 11.63
C ARG A 94 -31.24 -5.31 10.14
N ALA A 95 -30.27 -5.76 9.36
CA ALA A 95 -30.17 -5.53 7.92
C ALA A 95 -30.54 -6.76 7.06
N ASN A 96 -31.09 -7.83 7.67
CA ASN A 96 -31.39 -9.11 7.02
C ASN A 96 -30.18 -9.72 6.25
N ILE A 97 -28.99 -9.52 6.80
CA ILE A 97 -27.72 -10.00 6.25
C ILE A 97 -27.46 -11.42 6.75
N LYS A 98 -26.94 -12.27 5.86
CA LYS A 98 -26.46 -13.62 6.19
C LYS A 98 -24.95 -13.68 6.02
N GLY A 99 -24.27 -14.24 7.02
CA GLY A 99 -22.82 -14.45 6.98
C GLY A 99 -21.99 -13.18 7.19
N ASP A 100 -20.69 -13.36 7.08
CA ASP A 100 -19.68 -12.31 7.11
C ASP A 100 -19.14 -12.09 5.69
N VAL A 101 -18.37 -11.02 5.50
CA VAL A 101 -17.69 -10.78 4.22
C VAL A 101 -16.65 -11.87 4.02
N ASP A 102 -16.88 -12.72 3.03
CA ASP A 102 -16.04 -13.85 2.67
C ASP A 102 -15.28 -13.59 1.37
N HIS A 103 -14.49 -14.57 0.92
CA HIS A 103 -13.70 -14.44 -0.31
C HIS A 103 -14.55 -14.19 -1.57
N PHE A 104 -15.77 -14.73 -1.63
CA PHE A 104 -16.66 -14.57 -2.78
C PHE A 104 -17.31 -13.20 -2.80
N THR A 105 -17.69 -12.69 -1.64
CA THR A 105 -18.38 -11.40 -1.49
C THR A 105 -17.41 -10.23 -1.45
N ALA A 106 -16.16 -10.41 -1.03
CA ALA A 106 -15.16 -9.34 -0.91
C ALA A 106 -14.95 -8.54 -2.22
N LEU A 107 -14.91 -9.21 -3.37
CA LEU A 107 -14.76 -8.54 -4.67
C LEU A 107 -16.00 -7.70 -5.00
N SER A 108 -17.20 -8.20 -4.73
CA SER A 108 -18.41 -7.42 -4.94
C SER A 108 -18.55 -6.25 -3.97
N PHE A 109 -18.04 -6.39 -2.74
CA PHE A 109 -17.94 -5.28 -1.79
C PHE A 109 -16.99 -4.20 -2.29
N LEU A 110 -15.87 -4.60 -2.90
CA LEU A 110 -14.94 -3.66 -3.53
C LEU A 110 -15.63 -2.87 -4.65
N GLN A 111 -16.48 -3.51 -5.46
CA GLN A 111 -17.32 -2.78 -6.44
C GLN A 111 -18.26 -1.78 -5.77
N GLY A 112 -18.92 -2.19 -4.67
CA GLY A 112 -19.73 -1.32 -3.83
C GLY A 112 -18.98 -0.07 -3.38
N LEU A 113 -17.80 -0.27 -2.79
CA LEU A 113 -16.93 0.80 -2.33
C LEU A 113 -16.50 1.74 -3.47
N LEU A 114 -16.13 1.20 -4.64
CA LEU A 114 -15.74 2.03 -5.79
C LEU A 114 -16.88 2.91 -6.29
N ALA A 115 -18.11 2.40 -6.31
CA ALA A 115 -19.28 3.21 -6.66
C ALA A 115 -19.51 4.33 -5.64
N VAL A 116 -19.46 4.02 -4.35
CA VAL A 116 -19.59 5.01 -3.27
C VAL A 116 -18.50 6.08 -3.39
N LEU A 117 -17.24 5.69 -3.60
CA LEU A 117 -16.12 6.63 -3.78
C LEU A 117 -16.33 7.56 -4.97
N LYS A 118 -16.71 7.00 -6.12
CA LYS A 118 -16.94 7.76 -7.35
C LYS A 118 -18.07 8.78 -7.17
N ASP A 119 -19.19 8.37 -6.60
CA ASP A 119 -20.32 9.26 -6.35
C ASP A 119 -20.02 10.30 -5.27
N SER A 120 -19.08 10.01 -4.35
CA SER A 120 -18.57 10.98 -3.36
C SER A 120 -17.53 11.96 -3.93
N GLY A 121 -17.32 11.95 -5.25
CA GLY A 121 -16.36 12.85 -5.92
C GLY A 121 -14.90 12.39 -5.88
N HIS A 122 -14.61 11.20 -5.34
CA HIS A 122 -13.27 10.63 -5.42
C HIS A 122 -13.03 10.00 -6.81
N PRO A 123 -11.87 10.23 -7.45
CA PRO A 123 -11.60 9.73 -8.79
C PRO A 123 -11.44 8.21 -8.87
N GLY A 124 -11.20 7.54 -7.73
CA GLY A 124 -10.97 6.11 -7.66
C GLY A 124 -10.29 5.67 -6.36
N LEU A 125 -9.80 4.43 -6.36
CA LEU A 125 -9.05 3.81 -5.28
C LEU A 125 -7.71 3.28 -5.81
N VAL A 126 -6.61 3.61 -5.12
CA VAL A 126 -5.33 2.92 -5.31
C VAL A 126 -5.21 1.85 -4.24
N LEU A 127 -5.18 0.59 -4.65
CA LEU A 127 -4.95 -0.56 -3.77
C LEU A 127 -3.52 -1.04 -3.93
N VAL A 128 -2.73 -0.97 -2.87
CA VAL A 128 -1.35 -1.47 -2.84
C VAL A 128 -1.32 -2.78 -2.07
N LEU A 129 -0.90 -3.86 -2.74
CA LEU A 129 -0.56 -5.13 -2.13
C LEU A 129 0.96 -5.19 -2.02
N ASP A 130 1.47 -4.93 -0.83
CA ASP A 130 2.91 -4.88 -0.57
C ASP A 130 3.48 -6.25 -0.18
N GLU A 131 4.74 -6.50 -0.52
CA GLU A 131 5.50 -7.71 -0.14
C GLU A 131 4.79 -9.03 -0.47
N VAL A 132 4.31 -9.22 -1.70
CA VAL A 132 3.58 -10.46 -2.03
C VAL A 132 4.42 -11.74 -1.94
N GLU A 133 5.74 -11.63 -1.88
CA GLU A 133 6.62 -12.76 -1.54
C GLU A 133 6.33 -13.37 -0.17
N THR A 134 5.68 -12.65 0.75
CA THR A 134 5.24 -13.18 2.04
C THR A 134 4.30 -14.37 1.89
N LEU A 135 3.57 -14.49 0.78
CA LEU A 135 2.78 -15.67 0.43
C LEU A 135 3.63 -16.95 0.35
N GLN A 136 4.94 -16.85 0.11
CA GLN A 136 5.82 -18.02 0.09
C GLN A 136 6.03 -18.61 1.49
N ARG A 137 5.82 -17.83 2.55
CA ARG A 137 6.01 -18.24 3.95
C ARG A 137 4.78 -18.91 4.56
N VAL A 138 3.62 -18.83 3.93
CA VAL A 138 2.40 -19.50 4.42
C VAL A 138 2.32 -20.94 3.94
N ARG A 139 1.43 -21.72 4.56
CA ARG A 139 1.16 -23.11 4.16
C ARG A 139 0.72 -23.20 2.70
N SER A 140 0.98 -24.33 2.07
CA SER A 140 0.72 -24.55 0.64
C SER A 140 -0.73 -24.29 0.23
N ASP A 141 -1.70 -24.75 1.05
CA ASP A 141 -3.13 -24.55 0.82
C ASP A 141 -3.52 -23.06 0.80
N ALA A 142 -3.00 -22.29 1.75
CA ALA A 142 -3.23 -20.85 1.84
C ALA A 142 -2.54 -20.09 0.70
N ARG A 143 -1.31 -20.50 0.33
CA ARG A 143 -0.56 -19.90 -0.78
C ARG A 143 -1.27 -20.09 -2.11
N GLU A 144 -1.75 -21.31 -2.42
CA GLU A 144 -2.49 -21.59 -3.65
C GLU A 144 -3.78 -20.76 -3.75
N LYS A 145 -4.51 -20.63 -2.63
CA LYS A 145 -5.67 -19.73 -2.55
C LYS A 145 -5.29 -18.27 -2.79
N GLY A 146 -4.19 -17.80 -2.20
CA GLY A 146 -3.68 -16.45 -2.41
C GLY A 146 -3.30 -16.17 -3.87
N LEU A 147 -2.58 -17.08 -4.52
CA LEU A 147 -2.23 -16.97 -5.93
C LEU A 147 -3.47 -16.98 -6.84
N ASN A 148 -4.48 -17.81 -6.52
CA ASN A 148 -5.73 -17.80 -7.26
C ASN A 148 -6.54 -16.52 -7.03
N ALA A 149 -6.54 -15.97 -5.81
CA ALA A 149 -7.18 -14.69 -5.50
C ALA A 149 -6.54 -13.54 -6.28
N LEU A 150 -5.21 -13.48 -6.36
CA LEU A 150 -4.49 -12.50 -7.19
C LEU A 150 -4.86 -12.64 -8.67
N ARG A 151 -4.90 -13.88 -9.18
CA ARG A 151 -5.34 -14.14 -10.57
C ARG A 151 -6.74 -13.61 -10.82
N GLN A 152 -7.69 -13.93 -9.93
CA GLN A 152 -9.07 -13.49 -10.07
C GLN A 152 -9.17 -11.96 -10.02
N LEU A 153 -8.44 -11.30 -9.12
CA LEU A 153 -8.43 -9.84 -9.03
C LEU A 153 -7.93 -9.20 -10.33
N ILE A 154 -6.88 -9.76 -10.94
CA ILE A 154 -6.35 -9.28 -12.22
C ILE A 154 -7.34 -9.54 -13.37
N ASP A 155 -7.96 -10.72 -13.43
CA ASP A 155 -8.97 -11.05 -14.45
C ASP A 155 -10.16 -10.07 -14.40
N GLU A 156 -10.67 -9.78 -13.21
CA GLU A 156 -11.80 -8.88 -13.00
C GLU A 156 -11.42 -7.41 -13.30
N LEU A 157 -10.18 -7.01 -13.00
CA LEU A 157 -9.63 -5.71 -13.41
C LEU A 157 -9.57 -5.56 -14.93
N ASP A 158 -9.01 -6.54 -15.63
CA ASP A 158 -8.89 -6.55 -17.10
C ASP A 158 -10.28 -6.57 -17.78
N ALA A 159 -11.23 -7.29 -17.19
CA ALA A 159 -12.63 -7.31 -17.63
C ALA A 159 -13.40 -6.00 -17.35
N GLY A 160 -12.78 -5.01 -16.69
CA GLY A 160 -13.39 -3.72 -16.39
C GLY A 160 -14.43 -3.75 -15.27
N VAL A 161 -14.40 -4.77 -14.40
CA VAL A 161 -15.38 -4.95 -13.32
C VAL A 161 -15.15 -3.95 -12.17
N PHE A 162 -13.94 -3.41 -12.03
CA PHE A 162 -13.59 -2.44 -11.00
C PHE A 162 -13.23 -1.06 -11.60
N PRO A 163 -14.20 -0.32 -12.17
CA PRO A 163 -13.94 1.01 -12.71
C PRO A 163 -13.44 1.95 -11.59
N GLY A 164 -12.33 2.63 -11.84
CA GLY A 164 -11.69 3.53 -10.87
C GLY A 164 -10.76 2.82 -9.87
N LEU A 165 -10.54 1.51 -9.98
CA LEU A 165 -9.51 0.81 -9.20
C LEU A 165 -8.18 0.83 -9.93
N TYR A 166 -7.12 1.23 -9.22
CA TYR A 166 -5.74 1.05 -9.64
C TYR A 166 -5.04 0.10 -8.67
N LEU A 167 -4.61 -1.06 -9.15
CA LEU A 167 -3.94 -2.08 -8.35
C LEU A 167 -2.43 -1.99 -8.54
N VAL A 168 -1.70 -1.82 -7.44
CA VAL A 168 -0.24 -1.92 -7.38
C VAL A 168 0.12 -3.15 -6.58
N ILE A 169 0.90 -4.05 -7.17
CA ILE A 169 1.44 -5.21 -6.49
C ILE A 169 2.96 -5.05 -6.45
N THR A 170 3.56 -5.09 -5.27
CA THR A 170 5.00 -5.09 -5.12
C THR A 170 5.47 -6.45 -4.63
N GLY A 171 6.66 -6.84 -5.03
CA GLY A 171 7.30 -8.00 -4.46
C GLY A 171 8.73 -8.17 -4.94
N THR A 172 9.44 -9.10 -4.34
CA THR A 172 10.83 -9.40 -4.73
C THR A 172 10.89 -10.35 -5.93
N PRO A 173 12.03 -10.43 -6.63
CA PRO A 173 12.27 -11.44 -7.68
C PRO A 173 11.98 -12.88 -7.23
N THR A 174 12.08 -13.17 -5.93
CA THR A 174 11.72 -14.50 -5.40
C THR A 174 10.26 -14.87 -5.66
N PHE A 175 9.35 -13.90 -5.66
CA PHE A 175 7.96 -14.13 -6.02
C PHE A 175 7.75 -14.22 -7.53
N PHE A 176 8.35 -13.32 -8.30
CA PHE A 176 8.11 -13.26 -9.75
C PHE A 176 8.81 -14.40 -10.52
N ASP A 177 10.04 -14.72 -10.15
CA ASP A 177 10.89 -15.68 -10.87
C ASP A 177 11.06 -17.01 -10.12
N GLY A 178 10.80 -17.03 -8.82
CA GLY A 178 11.02 -18.19 -7.97
C GLY A 178 10.02 -19.33 -8.20
N PRO A 179 10.41 -20.57 -7.88
CA PRO A 179 9.59 -21.76 -8.10
C PRO A 179 8.35 -21.83 -7.18
N GLN A 180 8.30 -21.03 -6.12
CA GLN A 180 7.21 -21.00 -5.13
C GLN A 180 6.31 -19.76 -5.25
N GLY A 181 6.64 -18.82 -6.14
CA GLY A 181 5.81 -17.65 -6.43
C GLY A 181 4.95 -17.85 -7.67
N LEU A 182 5.02 -16.93 -8.64
CA LEU A 182 4.18 -16.93 -9.85
C LEU A 182 4.21 -18.26 -10.62
N LYS A 183 5.37 -18.92 -10.69
CA LYS A 183 5.51 -20.22 -11.39
C LYS A 183 4.60 -21.31 -10.84
N LYS A 184 4.10 -21.20 -9.60
CA LYS A 184 3.10 -22.12 -9.03
C LYS A 184 1.69 -21.93 -9.59
N SER A 185 1.40 -20.77 -10.18
CA SER A 185 0.14 -20.48 -10.84
C SER A 185 0.41 -20.11 -12.30
N PRO A 186 0.53 -21.10 -13.21
CA PRO A 186 0.71 -20.82 -14.64
C PRO A 186 -0.29 -19.82 -15.22
N PRO A 187 -1.60 -19.84 -14.85
CA PRO A 187 -2.55 -18.83 -15.32
C PRO A 187 -2.19 -17.40 -14.87
N LEU A 188 -1.74 -17.22 -13.62
CA LEU A 188 -1.31 -15.91 -13.13
C LEU A 188 -0.01 -15.46 -13.81
N ALA A 189 0.97 -16.38 -13.92
CA ALA A 189 2.24 -16.11 -14.57
C ALA A 189 2.07 -15.64 -16.03
N GLN A 190 1.14 -16.24 -16.78
CA GLN A 190 0.84 -15.83 -18.16
C GLN A 190 0.31 -14.39 -18.24
N ARG A 191 -0.55 -13.97 -17.31
CA ARG A 191 -1.14 -12.62 -17.29
C ARG A 191 -0.11 -11.55 -16.93
N LEU A 192 0.79 -11.89 -16.02
CA LEU A 192 1.83 -10.98 -15.57
C LEU A 192 3.10 -11.05 -16.43
N HIS A 193 3.20 -11.99 -17.38
CA HIS A 193 4.42 -12.20 -18.15
C HIS A 193 4.89 -10.89 -18.81
N THR A 194 6.16 -10.56 -18.56
CA THR A 194 6.85 -9.40 -19.13
C THR A 194 8.26 -9.85 -19.48
N ASP A 195 8.74 -9.46 -20.66
CA ASP A 195 10.10 -9.77 -21.11
C ASP A 195 11.08 -8.72 -20.58
N PHE A 196 12.02 -9.16 -19.75
CA PHE A 196 13.08 -8.34 -19.16
C PHE A 196 14.49 -8.72 -19.69
N GLU A 197 14.58 -9.52 -20.75
CA GLU A 197 15.87 -9.97 -21.34
C GLU A 197 16.62 -8.85 -22.08
N THR A 198 15.90 -7.80 -22.49
CA THR A 198 16.49 -6.64 -23.17
C THR A 198 17.03 -5.59 -22.18
N ASP A 199 17.69 -4.56 -22.70
CA ASP A 199 18.25 -3.47 -21.91
C ASP A 199 17.16 -2.71 -21.12
N SER A 200 17.33 -2.59 -19.80
CA SER A 200 16.36 -2.01 -18.86
C SER A 200 16.02 -0.55 -19.10
N ARG A 201 16.85 0.17 -19.86
CA ARG A 201 16.56 1.54 -20.26
C ARG A 201 15.38 1.65 -21.22
N PHE A 202 15.02 0.55 -21.89
CA PHE A 202 13.96 0.51 -22.90
C PHE A 202 12.77 -0.37 -22.48
N ASP A 203 12.64 -0.69 -21.20
CA ASP A 203 11.48 -1.42 -20.70
C ASP A 203 10.18 -0.68 -21.01
N ASN A 204 9.16 -1.46 -21.35
CA ASN A 204 7.84 -0.90 -21.59
C ASN A 204 7.17 -0.51 -20.26
N ALA A 205 7.09 0.79 -19.98
CA ALA A 205 6.43 1.33 -18.80
C ALA A 205 4.91 1.01 -18.72
N ARG A 206 4.30 0.49 -19.80
CA ARG A 206 2.90 0.03 -19.85
C ARG A 206 2.76 -1.49 -19.71
N ALA A 207 3.86 -2.21 -19.50
CA ALA A 207 3.83 -3.65 -19.24
C ALA A 207 3.15 -3.95 -17.89
N PRO A 208 2.61 -5.16 -17.71
CA PRO A 208 1.98 -5.55 -16.44
C PRO A 208 2.99 -5.65 -15.28
N GLN A 209 4.29 -5.73 -15.57
CA GLN A 209 5.36 -5.60 -14.58
C GLN A 209 6.28 -4.45 -14.92
N ILE A 210 6.75 -3.75 -13.87
CA ILE A 210 7.81 -2.74 -13.96
C ILE A 210 8.96 -3.22 -13.07
N ARG A 211 10.13 -3.50 -13.66
CA ARG A 211 11.31 -3.82 -12.86
C ARG A 211 11.89 -2.55 -12.26
N LEU A 212 12.17 -2.58 -10.97
CA LEU A 212 12.91 -1.52 -10.28
C LEU A 212 14.40 -1.84 -10.34
N ASN A 213 15.20 -0.92 -10.87
CA ASN A 213 16.64 -1.07 -10.89
C ASN A 213 17.21 -0.99 -9.47
N ALA A 214 18.24 -1.79 -9.21
CA ALA A 214 19.00 -1.67 -7.97
C ALA A 214 19.59 -0.25 -7.86
N PHE A 215 19.72 0.24 -6.63
CA PHE A 215 20.39 1.52 -6.39
C PHE A 215 21.80 1.49 -6.96
N ASN A 216 22.16 2.56 -7.68
CA ASN A 216 23.54 2.85 -8.05
C ASN A 216 24.11 3.95 -7.12
N HIS A 217 25.38 4.28 -7.27
CA HIS A 217 26.02 5.29 -6.42
C HIS A 217 25.37 6.68 -6.58
N GLU A 218 24.96 7.06 -7.79
CA GLU A 218 24.31 8.36 -8.04
C GLU A 218 22.95 8.44 -7.35
N MET A 219 22.14 7.37 -7.41
CA MET A 219 20.86 7.27 -6.72
C MET A 219 21.03 7.30 -5.19
N LEU A 220 22.10 6.72 -4.65
CA LEU A 220 22.44 6.83 -3.23
C LEU A 220 22.73 8.28 -2.83
N LEU A 221 23.50 9.02 -3.63
CA LEU A 221 23.79 10.43 -3.36
C LEU A 221 22.52 11.28 -3.47
N GLU A 222 21.68 11.03 -4.47
CA GLU A 222 20.42 11.73 -4.66
C GLU A 222 19.47 11.50 -3.48
N VAL A 223 19.25 10.25 -3.06
CA VAL A 223 18.39 9.96 -1.92
C VAL A 223 18.98 10.53 -0.63
N GLY A 224 20.31 10.49 -0.45
CA GLY A 224 20.98 11.07 0.70
C GLY A 224 20.75 12.57 0.81
N ARG A 225 20.89 13.30 -0.29
CA ARG A 225 20.60 14.75 -0.36
C ARG A 225 19.14 15.05 -0.05
N LYS A 226 18.20 14.34 -0.69
CA LYS A 226 16.77 14.54 -0.44
C LYS A 226 16.40 14.28 1.01
N VAL A 227 16.94 13.22 1.62
CA VAL A 227 16.69 12.90 3.04
C VAL A 227 17.27 13.98 3.95
N ARG A 228 18.49 14.44 3.70
CA ARG A 228 19.07 15.58 4.44
C ARG A 228 18.18 16.82 4.31
N ASP A 229 17.77 17.18 3.10
CA ASP A 229 17.03 18.42 2.86
C ASP A 229 15.66 18.38 3.56
N ILE A 230 14.96 17.23 3.50
CA ILE A 230 13.71 17.00 4.25
C ILE A 230 13.96 17.09 5.77
N TYR A 231 15.05 16.50 6.25
CA TYR A 231 15.40 16.57 7.68
C TYR A 231 15.68 18.01 8.12
N ALA A 232 16.45 18.76 7.32
CA ALA A 232 16.81 20.14 7.61
C ALA A 232 15.60 21.08 7.63
N ASP A 233 14.58 20.84 6.82
CA ASP A 233 13.32 21.62 6.83
C ASP A 233 12.57 21.49 8.18
N GLY A 234 12.67 20.33 8.83
CA GLY A 234 12.12 20.08 10.17
C GLY A 234 13.05 20.43 11.34
N SER A 235 14.31 20.80 11.08
CA SER A 235 15.34 21.07 12.10
C SER A 235 15.16 22.43 12.76
N LYS A 236 15.57 22.55 14.03
CA LYS A 236 15.58 23.86 14.73
C LYS A 236 16.69 24.79 14.23
N ASP A 237 17.74 24.23 13.63
CA ASP A 237 18.89 24.96 13.07
C ASP A 237 19.27 24.36 11.71
N SER A 238 18.41 24.59 10.72
CA SER A 238 18.61 24.15 9.34
C SER A 238 19.93 24.63 8.75
N GLY A 239 20.40 25.81 9.16
CA GLY A 239 21.67 26.39 8.68
C GLY A 239 22.87 25.55 9.11
N ARG A 240 22.95 25.22 10.40
CA ARG A 240 23.97 24.30 10.93
C ARG A 240 23.86 22.91 10.31
N MET A 241 22.65 22.38 10.17
CA MET A 241 22.40 21.08 9.57
C MET A 241 22.99 21.00 8.15
N LEU A 242 22.63 21.94 7.27
CA LEU A 242 23.09 21.96 5.90
C LEU A 242 24.59 22.28 5.78
N GLN A 243 25.16 23.03 6.73
CA GLN A 243 26.58 23.31 6.78
C GLN A 243 27.41 22.08 7.15
N LEU A 244 26.98 21.30 8.14
CA LEU A 244 27.73 20.13 8.63
C LEU A 244 27.44 18.86 7.85
N ALA A 245 26.21 18.67 7.37
CA ALA A 245 25.81 17.56 6.51
C ALA A 245 25.91 17.94 5.03
N ASP A 246 27.02 18.51 4.61
CA ASP A 246 27.20 18.94 3.22
C ASP A 246 27.24 17.76 2.23
N ASP A 247 27.25 18.09 0.94
CA ASP A 247 27.33 17.11 -0.13
C ASP A 247 28.59 16.23 -0.08
N ALA A 248 29.69 16.78 0.45
CA ALA A 248 30.95 16.04 0.59
C ALA A 248 30.85 14.97 1.68
N LEU A 249 30.20 15.27 2.80
CA LEU A 249 29.93 14.29 3.86
C LEU A 249 29.04 13.15 3.34
N ILE A 250 27.95 13.48 2.63
CA ILE A 250 27.06 12.48 2.03
C ILE A 250 27.83 11.58 1.06
N GLN A 251 28.69 12.17 0.22
CA GLN A 251 29.53 11.41 -0.71
C GLN A 251 30.53 10.50 0.01
N SER A 252 31.16 11.02 1.07
CA SER A 252 32.09 10.26 1.90
C SER A 252 31.41 9.07 2.57
N LEU A 253 30.22 9.28 3.13
CA LEU A 253 29.41 8.21 3.73
C LEU A 253 29.01 7.16 2.69
N ALA A 254 28.52 7.58 1.52
CA ALA A 254 28.10 6.65 0.46
C ALA A 254 29.27 5.79 -0.02
N ARG A 255 30.47 6.38 -0.19
CA ARG A 255 31.69 5.64 -0.54
C ARG A 255 32.14 4.71 0.58
N GLY A 256 32.07 5.16 1.84
CA GLY A 256 32.42 4.36 3.00
C GLY A 256 31.54 3.11 3.11
N VAL A 257 30.22 3.28 3.02
CA VAL A 257 29.27 2.16 3.07
C VAL A 257 29.48 1.20 1.91
N ALA A 258 29.66 1.71 0.69
CA ALA A 258 29.94 0.85 -0.47
C ALA A 258 31.27 0.09 -0.34
N GLY A 259 32.31 0.76 0.17
CA GLY A 259 33.63 0.15 0.40
C GLY A 259 33.62 -0.93 1.48
N SER A 260 32.84 -0.75 2.55
CA SER A 260 32.69 -1.75 3.62
C SER A 260 31.95 -3.01 3.18
N LEU A 261 31.21 -2.98 2.06
CA LEU A 261 30.41 -4.09 1.55
C LEU A 261 31.08 -4.88 0.41
N GLY A 262 32.31 -4.53 0.04
CA GLY A 262 33.05 -5.17 -1.06
C GLY A 262 33.07 -4.33 -2.34
N SER A 263 34.26 -4.17 -2.92
CA SER A 263 34.62 -3.11 -3.87
C SER A 263 34.11 -3.24 -5.31
N LYS A 264 33.02 -3.98 -5.57
CA LYS A 264 32.48 -4.09 -6.94
C LYS A 264 30.98 -3.82 -7.10
N THR A 265 30.13 -4.09 -6.11
CA THR A 265 28.67 -3.89 -6.27
C THR A 265 27.88 -3.70 -4.97
N GLY A 266 28.51 -3.65 -3.79
CA GLY A 266 27.83 -3.62 -2.50
C GLY A 266 27.16 -2.28 -2.19
N ILE A 267 25.98 -2.03 -2.75
CA ILE A 267 25.15 -0.88 -2.38
C ILE A 267 24.10 -1.36 -1.38
N ALA A 268 24.16 -0.83 -0.15
CA ALA A 268 23.12 -1.04 0.87
C ALA A 268 22.44 0.29 1.21
N PRO A 269 21.39 0.68 0.47
CA PRO A 269 20.66 1.94 0.71
C PRO A 269 20.13 2.03 2.13
N ARG A 270 19.65 0.91 2.68
CA ARG A 270 19.12 0.84 4.04
C ARG A 270 20.18 1.19 5.09
N ILE A 271 21.38 0.60 4.98
CA ILE A 271 22.49 0.90 5.90
C ILE A 271 22.95 2.33 5.71
N PHE A 272 23.13 2.78 4.46
CA PHE A 272 23.52 4.15 4.16
C PHE A 272 22.56 5.17 4.79
N LEU A 273 21.25 5.02 4.56
CA LEU A 273 20.23 5.92 5.12
C LEU A 273 20.16 5.84 6.64
N LYS A 274 20.30 4.64 7.23
CA LYS A 274 20.34 4.48 8.68
C LYS A 274 21.52 5.22 9.29
N LYS A 275 22.71 5.12 8.69
CA LYS A 275 23.92 5.84 9.15
C LYS A 275 23.80 7.34 8.93
N LEU A 276 23.22 7.77 7.81
CA LEU A 276 22.98 9.18 7.53
C LEU A 276 22.06 9.77 8.60
N VAL A 277 20.88 9.20 8.83
CA VAL A 277 19.92 9.77 9.78
C VAL A 277 20.40 9.61 11.22
N ALA A 278 20.59 8.37 11.69
CA ALA A 278 20.81 8.10 13.11
C ALA A 278 22.21 8.46 13.62
N ASP A 279 23.23 8.31 12.78
CA ASP A 279 24.61 8.56 13.22
C ASP A 279 25.13 9.95 12.86
N LEU A 280 24.51 10.65 11.90
CA LEU A 280 24.93 11.99 11.49
C LEU A 280 23.87 13.04 11.79
N LEU A 281 22.71 13.01 11.11
CA LEU A 281 21.72 14.10 11.20
C LEU A 281 21.18 14.25 12.63
N ASP A 282 20.74 13.16 13.27
CA ASP A 282 20.24 13.18 14.66
C ASP A 282 21.30 13.73 15.62
N ARG A 283 22.57 13.36 15.44
CA ARG A 283 23.66 13.84 16.31
C ARG A 283 24.03 15.29 16.06
N ILE A 284 23.91 15.79 14.83
CA ILE A 284 24.10 17.21 14.52
C ILE A 284 23.02 18.05 15.21
N GLU A 285 21.77 17.58 15.22
CA GLU A 285 20.63 18.23 15.87
C GLU A 285 20.76 18.19 17.41
N ASP A 286 21.01 17.01 17.98
CA ASP A 286 20.98 16.79 19.42
C ASP A 286 22.22 17.33 20.14
N HIS A 287 23.35 17.44 19.44
CA HIS A 287 24.64 17.78 20.05
C HIS A 287 25.28 19.00 19.36
N PRO A 288 25.17 20.20 19.97
CA PRO A 288 25.74 21.43 19.41
C PRO A 288 27.25 21.40 19.16
N SER A 289 28.00 20.57 19.91
CA SER A 289 29.45 20.42 19.77
C SER A 289 29.86 19.30 18.80
N PHE A 290 28.93 18.49 18.30
CA PHE A 290 29.25 17.38 17.41
C PHE A 290 29.71 17.89 16.05
N ASN A 291 30.84 17.37 15.57
CA ASN A 291 31.35 17.61 14.25
C ASN A 291 31.57 16.27 13.51
N PRO A 292 30.76 15.95 12.48
CA PRO A 292 30.90 14.73 11.71
C PRO A 292 32.31 14.46 11.15
N LEU A 293 33.07 15.50 10.82
CA LEU A 293 34.40 15.35 10.21
C LEU A 293 35.45 14.84 11.19
N THR A 294 35.29 15.10 12.49
CA THR A 294 36.27 14.72 13.53
C THR A 294 35.75 13.63 14.45
N ASP A 295 34.45 13.62 14.71
CA ASP A 295 33.84 12.85 15.80
C ASP A 295 33.11 11.60 15.30
N TYR A 296 32.91 11.47 13.98
CA TYR A 296 32.27 10.30 13.37
C TYR A 296 33.27 9.39 12.67
N ARG A 297 33.10 8.10 12.89
CA ARG A 297 33.76 7.05 12.12
C ARG A 297 32.71 6.04 11.70
N LEU A 298 32.66 5.72 10.40
CA LEU A 298 31.74 4.71 9.90
C LEU A 298 32.11 3.35 10.49
N THR A 299 31.16 2.76 11.21
CA THR A 299 31.23 1.38 11.70
C THR A 299 29.97 0.65 11.30
N ILE A 300 30.11 -0.47 10.59
CA ILE A 300 29.02 -1.36 10.19
C ILE A 300 29.27 -2.70 10.86
N ARG A 301 28.33 -3.15 11.69
CA ARG A 301 28.41 -4.44 12.38
C ARG A 301 27.53 -5.46 11.66
N GLU A 302 27.90 -6.74 11.72
CA GLU A 302 27.14 -7.81 11.06
C GLU A 302 25.67 -7.87 11.52
N GLU A 303 25.41 -7.56 12.78
CA GLU A 303 24.08 -7.51 13.38
C GLU A 303 23.17 -6.41 12.78
N GLU A 304 23.76 -5.40 12.14
CA GLU A 304 23.00 -4.33 11.49
C GLU A 304 22.49 -4.73 10.10
N LEU A 305 23.07 -5.77 9.52
CA LEU A 305 22.89 -6.16 8.12
C LEU A 305 21.75 -7.17 7.95
N SER A 306 21.03 -7.03 6.84
CA SER A 306 20.09 -8.07 6.40
C SER A 306 20.85 -9.34 6.01
N LEU A 307 20.16 -10.46 5.88
CA LEU A 307 20.78 -11.69 5.38
C LEU A 307 21.37 -11.47 3.97
N GLU A 308 20.69 -10.71 3.13
CA GLU A 308 21.13 -10.38 1.76
C GLU A 308 22.38 -9.50 1.78
N GLU A 309 22.40 -8.46 2.62
CA GLU A 309 23.56 -7.57 2.76
C GLU A 309 24.76 -8.31 3.39
N ARG A 310 24.53 -9.24 4.32
CA ARG A 310 25.58 -10.12 4.86
C ARG A 310 26.16 -11.03 3.77
N ASN A 311 25.32 -11.58 2.90
CA ASN A 311 25.80 -12.42 1.81
C ASN A 311 26.66 -11.62 0.81
N LEU A 312 26.31 -10.35 0.56
CA LEU A 312 27.14 -9.44 -0.27
C LEU A 312 28.51 -9.18 0.38
N MET A 313 28.55 -8.98 1.70
CA MET A 313 29.80 -8.85 2.45
C MET A 313 30.65 -10.12 2.43
N ALA A 314 30.04 -11.27 2.70
CA ALA A 314 30.73 -12.55 2.81
C ALA A 314 31.27 -13.04 1.47
N ALA A 315 30.53 -12.87 0.37
CA ALA A 315 30.96 -13.27 -0.98
C ALA A 315 32.25 -12.55 -1.44
N SER A 316 32.56 -11.39 -0.86
CA SER A 316 33.75 -10.60 -1.18
C SER A 316 34.97 -10.97 -0.31
N SER A 317 34.80 -11.82 0.71
CA SER A 317 35.88 -12.27 1.61
C SER A 317 36.53 -13.59 1.18
N VAL A 318 36.03 -14.24 0.11
CA VAL A 318 36.44 -15.60 -0.31
C VAL A 318 37.45 -15.58 -1.47
N ASP A 319 38.18 -14.48 -1.70
CA ASP A 319 39.39 -14.48 -2.55
C ASP A 319 40.61 -15.09 -1.81
N ASP A 320 40.38 -16.25 -1.18
CA ASP A 320 41.38 -17.24 -0.79
C ASP A 320 40.94 -18.61 -1.37
N ILE A 321 40.60 -18.65 -2.65
CA ILE A 321 40.53 -19.91 -3.42
C ILE A 321 41.79 -20.02 -4.27
N THR A 322 42.78 -20.68 -3.67
CA THR A 322 43.96 -21.23 -4.35
C THR A 322 43.53 -22.01 -5.60
N LEU A 323 43.81 -21.48 -6.79
CA LEU A 323 43.90 -22.29 -8.00
C LEU A 323 45.10 -23.23 -7.84
N LYS A 324 44.84 -24.54 -7.69
CA LYS A 324 45.80 -25.56 -8.08
C LYS A 324 45.40 -26.06 -9.47
N LEU A 325 46.41 -26.07 -10.35
CA LEU A 325 46.42 -26.67 -11.69
C LEU A 325 45.76 -28.04 -11.73
#